data_AF-A0AAD7RE68-F1
#
_entry.id   AF-A0AAD7RE68-F1
#
_cell.length_a   1.000
_cell.length_b   1.000
_cell.length_c   1.000
_cell.angle_alpha   90.00
_cell.angle_beta   90.00
_cell.angle_gamma   90.00
#
_symmetry.space_group_name_H-M   'P 1'
#
loop_
_entity.id
_entity.type
_entity.pdbx_description
1 polymer ?
#
loop_
_entity_poly.entity_id
_entity_poly.type
_entity_poly.pdbx_seq_one_letter_code
_entity_poly.pdbx_strand_id
1 'polypeptide(L)'
;MTAALLFAAAERDISASCGVQSITLKVNFCPVLFSGYVDTDLSLNGRHGDSQCRGVLNNNSFPTAVLFSISLSTLEACGSTLVVSTSQGPNAYGNLSMVQMGSVSGYIDTPDPPTIISYLPGLLYKFSCSYPLEYLVNNTQLAS
;
A
#
# COMPACT_ATOMS: atom_id res chain seq x y z
N MET A 1 4.10 14.76 -12.31
CA MET A 1 3.38 15.19 -11.08
C MET A 1 3.16 13.94 -10.25
N THR A 2 3.94 13.78 -9.20
CA THR A 2 4.13 12.55 -8.42
C THR A 2 3.39 12.67 -7.10
N ALA A 3 2.64 11.63 -6.70
CA ALA A 3 2.09 11.55 -5.35
C ALA A 3 3.24 11.49 -4.34
N ALA A 4 3.05 12.13 -3.19
CA ALA A 4 4.07 12.15 -2.13
C ALA A 4 4.04 10.80 -1.39
N LEU A 5 5.12 10.03 -1.53
CA LEU A 5 5.40 8.88 -0.68
C LEU A 5 5.77 9.39 0.70
N LEU A 6 4.83 9.38 1.63
CA LEU A 6 5.09 9.86 2.99
C LEU A 6 5.79 8.80 3.85
N PHE A 7 5.61 7.50 3.55
CA PHE A 7 6.30 6.42 4.26
C PHE A 7 6.58 5.22 3.35
N ALA A 8 7.64 5.32 2.55
CA ALA A 8 8.38 4.17 2.04
C ALA A 8 9.88 4.52 2.00
N ALA A 9 10.38 5.08 3.09
CA ALA A 9 11.80 5.36 3.24
C ALA A 9 12.45 4.20 4.02
N ALA A 10 13.20 3.38 3.28
CA ALA A 10 14.28 2.49 3.75
C ALA A 10 13.96 1.06 4.22
N GLU A 11 13.01 0.35 3.62
CA GLU A 11 13.10 -1.12 3.58
C GLU A 11 13.52 -1.52 2.17
N ARG A 12 14.69 -2.14 1.98
CA ARG A 12 15.08 -2.65 0.64
C ARG A 12 14.11 -3.72 0.11
N ASP A 13 13.21 -4.18 0.96
CA ASP A 13 12.31 -5.29 0.72
C ASP A 13 10.92 -4.88 0.26
N ILE A 14 10.51 -3.61 0.39
CA ILE A 14 9.25 -3.10 -0.16
C ILE A 14 9.46 -1.78 -0.92
N SER A 15 8.81 -1.66 -2.07
CA SER A 15 8.71 -0.44 -2.86
C SER A 15 7.24 -0.11 -3.12
N ALA A 16 6.87 1.15 -2.94
CA ALA A 16 5.53 1.64 -3.22
C ALA A 16 5.58 2.64 -4.39
N SER A 17 4.71 2.44 -5.37
CA SER A 17 4.52 3.30 -6.53
C SER A 17 3.09 3.82 -6.52
N CYS A 18 2.93 5.05 -6.04
CA CYS A 18 1.64 5.70 -5.93
C CYS A 18 1.27 6.34 -7.29
N GLY A 19 0.48 5.62 -8.09
CA GLY A 19 -0.09 6.14 -9.34
C GLY A 19 -1.38 6.93 -9.10
N VAL A 20 -1.90 7.58 -10.14
CA VAL A 20 -3.12 8.41 -10.06
C VAL A 20 -4.43 7.59 -10.07
N GLN A 21 -4.39 6.37 -10.60
CA GLN A 21 -5.54 5.46 -10.67
C GLN A 21 -5.39 4.25 -9.73
N SER A 22 -4.15 3.80 -9.53
CA SER A 22 -3.83 2.66 -8.68
C SER A 22 -2.50 2.87 -7.94
N ILE A 23 -2.39 2.24 -6.77
CA ILE A 23 -1.17 2.10 -5.99
C ILE A 23 -0.59 0.72 -6.30
N THR A 24 0.67 0.70 -6.73
CA THR A 24 1.40 -0.55 -6.99
C THR A 24 2.45 -0.73 -5.92
N LEU A 25 2.36 -1.82 -5.15
CA LEU A 25 3.37 -2.20 -4.17
C LEU A 25 4.18 -3.38 -4.73
N LYS A 26 5.49 -3.37 -4.51
CA LYS A 26 6.36 -4.49 -4.85
C LYS A 26 7.16 -4.89 -3.62
N VAL A 27 7.04 -6.14 -3.22
CA VAL A 27 7.79 -6.74 -2.11
C VAL A 27 8.77 -7.76 -2.69
N ASN A 28 10.02 -7.76 -2.24
CA ASN A 28 10.99 -8.76 -2.69
C ASN A 28 10.57 -10.16 -2.24
N PHE A 29 10.57 -11.12 -3.16
CA PHE A 29 10.13 -12.49 -2.85
C PHE A 29 11.19 -13.30 -2.09
N CYS A 30 12.49 -13.00 -2.25
CA CYS A 30 13.56 -13.70 -1.55
C CYS A 30 13.40 -13.71 -0.01
N PRO A 31 13.25 -12.56 0.69
CA PRO A 31 13.07 -12.57 2.15
C PRO A 31 11.77 -13.27 2.60
N VAL A 32 10.73 -13.24 1.77
CA VAL A 32 9.47 -13.98 2.00
C VAL A 32 9.75 -15.49 2.02
N LEU A 33 10.43 -15.99 0.99
CA LEU A 33 10.76 -17.41 0.86
C LEU A 33 11.68 -17.89 1.99
N PHE A 34 12.68 -17.10 2.39
CA PHE A 34 13.55 -17.41 3.52
C PHE A 34 12.84 -17.40 4.87
N SER A 35 11.71 -16.69 4.96
CA SER A 35 10.85 -16.68 6.15
C SER A 35 9.90 -17.90 6.22
N GLY A 36 9.83 -18.71 5.15
CA GLY A 36 9.00 -19.91 5.09
C GLY A 36 7.59 -19.69 4.53
N TYR A 37 7.30 -18.53 3.95
CA TYR A 37 6.00 -18.22 3.33
C TYR A 37 6.08 -18.30 1.80
N VAL A 38 4.92 -18.49 1.18
CA VAL A 38 4.73 -18.38 -0.27
C VAL A 38 4.13 -17.01 -0.65
N ASP A 39 4.10 -16.69 -1.94
CA ASP A 39 3.60 -15.40 -2.44
C ASP A 39 2.13 -15.17 -2.10
N THR A 40 1.32 -16.23 -2.08
CA THR A 40 -0.11 -16.17 -1.73
C THR A 40 -0.38 -16.02 -0.24
N ASP A 41 0.62 -16.20 0.62
CA ASP A 41 0.47 -15.99 2.06
C ASP A 41 0.53 -14.50 2.40
N LEU A 42 1.06 -13.65 1.52
CA LEU A 42 0.99 -12.21 1.74
C LEU A 42 -0.34 -11.67 1.25
N SER A 43 -1.03 -10.95 2.13
CA SER A 43 -2.27 -10.25 1.78
C SER A 43 -2.29 -8.83 2.29
N LEU A 44 -3.12 -8.01 1.66
CA LEU A 44 -3.39 -6.64 2.08
C LEU A 44 -4.35 -6.61 3.26
N ASN A 45 -3.96 -5.89 4.32
CA ASN A 45 -4.74 -5.62 5.53
C ASN A 45 -5.39 -6.89 6.13
N GLY A 46 -4.68 -8.01 6.17
CA GLY A 46 -5.16 -9.29 6.71
C GLY A 46 -6.21 -10.01 5.86
N ARG A 47 -6.47 -9.57 4.61
CA ARG A 47 -7.46 -10.16 3.69
C ARG A 47 -6.93 -11.43 3.00
N HIS A 48 -6.48 -12.40 3.79
CA HIS A 48 -5.90 -13.66 3.32
C HIS A 48 -6.90 -14.55 2.57
N GLY A 49 -8.19 -14.41 2.87
CA GLY A 49 -9.28 -15.14 2.21
C GLY A 49 -9.64 -14.63 0.80
N ASP A 50 -9.24 -13.40 0.47
CA ASP A 50 -9.62 -12.74 -0.79
C ASP A 50 -8.48 -12.81 -1.81
N SER A 51 -8.68 -13.53 -2.91
CA SER A 51 -7.65 -13.69 -3.95
C SER A 51 -7.20 -12.37 -4.58
N GLN A 52 -8.09 -11.38 -4.62
CA GLN A 52 -7.83 -10.04 -5.15
C GLN A 52 -6.92 -9.19 -4.24
N CYS A 53 -6.82 -9.53 -2.97
CA CYS A 53 -5.99 -8.83 -1.98
C CYS A 53 -4.65 -9.54 -1.72
N ARG A 54 -4.46 -10.72 -2.31
CA ARG A 54 -3.20 -11.47 -2.26
C ARG A 54 -2.19 -10.95 -3.28
N GLY A 55 -0.92 -11.19 -2.97
CA GLY A 55 0.18 -10.84 -3.84
C GLY A 55 0.22 -11.72 -5.10
N VAL A 56 0.67 -11.13 -6.21
CA VAL A 56 0.92 -11.86 -7.46
C VAL A 56 2.42 -11.88 -7.73
N LEU A 57 2.99 -13.07 -7.85
CA LEU A 57 4.40 -13.23 -8.14
C LEU A 57 4.75 -12.74 -9.56
N ASN A 58 5.74 -11.86 -9.66
CA ASN A 58 6.31 -11.42 -10.94
C ASN A 58 7.73 -11.99 -11.10
N ASN A 59 7.82 -13.01 -11.95
CA ASN A 59 9.06 -13.68 -12.32
C ASN A 59 9.80 -13.02 -13.50
N ASN A 60 9.26 -11.96 -14.09
CA ASN A 60 9.87 -11.25 -15.23
C ASN A 60 10.84 -10.16 -14.77
N SER A 61 10.81 -9.77 -13.50
CA SER A 61 11.77 -8.85 -12.89
C SER A 61 12.80 -9.62 -12.05
N PHE A 62 14.07 -9.24 -12.14
CA PHE A 62 15.12 -9.74 -11.24
C PHE A 62 15.59 -8.62 -10.30
N PRO A 63 15.57 -8.81 -8.96
CA PRO A 63 15.05 -9.98 -8.24
C PRO A 63 13.52 -10.14 -8.36
N THR A 64 13.03 -11.38 -8.22
CA THR A 64 11.60 -11.71 -8.23
C THR A 64 10.88 -10.94 -7.13
N ALA A 65 9.75 -10.34 -7.47
CA ALA A 65 8.97 -9.54 -6.54
C ALA A 65 7.50 -9.98 -6.55
N VAL A 66 6.86 -9.88 -5.39
CA VAL A 66 5.42 -10.02 -5.21
C VAL A 66 4.79 -8.65 -5.43
N LEU A 67 3.84 -8.58 -6.35
CA LEU A 67 3.14 -7.35 -6.73
C LEU A 67 1.76 -7.29 -6.09
N PHE A 68 1.40 -6.11 -5.63
CA PHE A 68 0.06 -5.77 -5.19
C PHE A 68 -0.43 -4.56 -5.96
N SER A 69 -1.69 -4.58 -6.37
CA SER A 69 -2.33 -3.48 -7.09
C SER A 69 -3.61 -3.09 -6.38
N ILE A 70 -3.67 -1.85 -5.92
CA ILE A 70 -4.81 -1.30 -5.20
C ILE A 70 -5.40 -0.20 -6.05
N SER A 71 -6.62 -0.38 -6.55
CA SER A 71 -7.30 0.66 -7.30
C SER A 71 -7.86 1.71 -6.35
N LEU A 72 -7.61 3.00 -6.64
CA LEU A 72 -8.15 4.12 -5.84
C LEU A 72 -9.69 4.17 -5.85
N SER A 73 -10.33 3.53 -6.83
CA SER A 73 -11.79 3.41 -6.90
C SER A 73 -12.37 2.37 -5.95
N THR A 74 -11.58 1.40 -5.51
CA THR A 74 -12.05 0.25 -4.70
C THR A 74 -11.15 0.06 -3.49
N LEU A 75 -10.78 1.14 -2.82
CA LEU A 75 -9.91 1.13 -1.63
C LEU A 75 -10.48 0.23 -0.52
N GLU A 76 -11.81 0.20 -0.37
CA GLU A 76 -12.48 -0.62 0.64
C GLU A 76 -12.40 -2.13 0.36
N ALA A 77 -12.21 -2.54 -0.90
CA ALA A 77 -12.23 -3.96 -1.29
C ALA A 77 -11.14 -4.77 -0.58
N CYS A 78 -9.99 -4.17 -0.30
CA CYS A 78 -8.92 -4.78 0.48
C CYS A 78 -8.71 -4.12 1.84
N GLY A 79 -9.67 -3.33 2.33
CA GLY A 79 -9.61 -2.69 3.66
C GLY A 79 -8.60 -1.56 3.78
N SER A 80 -8.17 -0.93 2.68
CA SER A 80 -7.29 0.24 2.73
C SER A 80 -8.05 1.45 3.25
N THR A 81 -7.46 2.18 4.19
CA THR A 81 -8.08 3.35 4.80
C THR A 81 -7.65 4.63 4.11
N LEU A 82 -8.62 5.46 3.73
CA LEU A 82 -8.37 6.82 3.29
C LEU A 82 -8.58 7.79 4.44
N VAL A 83 -7.52 8.48 4.85
CA VAL A 83 -7.58 9.54 5.87
C VAL A 83 -7.37 10.89 5.21
N VAL A 84 -8.27 11.83 5.44
CA VAL A 84 -8.15 13.20 4.94
C VAL A 84 -7.44 14.06 5.98
N SER A 85 -6.34 14.68 5.59
CA SER A 85 -5.56 15.61 6.40
C SER A 85 -5.43 16.95 5.71
N THR A 86 -5.49 18.05 6.47
CA THR A 86 -5.18 19.39 5.96
C THR A 86 -3.72 19.71 6.23
N SER A 87 -2.93 19.95 5.19
CA SER A 87 -1.56 20.47 5.32
C SER A 87 -1.52 21.94 4.93
N GLN A 88 -0.89 22.77 5.75
CA GLN A 88 -0.55 24.14 5.35
C GLN A 88 0.71 24.12 4.48
N GLY A 89 0.61 24.70 3.29
CA GLY A 89 1.73 24.88 2.37
C GLY A 89 1.85 26.34 1.94
N PRO A 90 3.07 26.84 1.67
CA PRO A 90 3.24 28.15 1.07
C PRO A 90 2.67 28.16 -0.35
N ASN A 91 1.83 29.13 -0.65
CA ASN A 91 1.33 29.37 -2.00
C ASN A 91 2.35 30.16 -2.83
N ALA A 92 2.07 30.33 -4.12
CA ALA A 92 2.94 31.06 -5.06
C ALA A 92 3.20 32.55 -4.68
N TYR A 93 2.42 33.09 -3.74
CA TYR A 93 2.53 34.46 -3.23
C TYR A 93 3.18 34.53 -1.84
N GLY A 94 3.72 33.42 -1.31
CA GLY A 94 4.37 33.37 0.00
C GLY A 94 3.42 33.30 1.20
N ASN A 95 2.11 33.23 0.98
CA ASN A 95 1.10 33.07 2.03
C ASN A 95 0.83 31.59 2.30
N LEU A 96 0.57 31.23 3.56
CA LEU A 96 0.20 29.87 3.92
C LEU A 96 -1.24 29.59 3.49
N SER A 97 -1.42 28.64 2.57
CA SER A 97 -2.74 28.16 2.12
C SER A 97 -2.98 26.75 2.64
N MET A 98 -4.22 26.46 3.01
CA MET A 98 -4.62 25.14 3.48
C MET A 98 -4.98 24.27 2.28
N VAL A 99 -4.26 23.16 2.10
CA VAL A 99 -4.57 22.17 1.07
C VAL A 99 -4.98 20.88 1.76
N GLN A 100 -6.10 20.32 1.32
CA GLN A 100 -6.54 19.02 1.82
C GLN A 100 -5.83 17.92 1.02
N MET A 101 -5.28 16.94 1.74
CA MET A 101 -4.62 15.76 1.22
C MET A 101 -5.35 14.50 1.70
N GLY A 102 -5.67 13.58 0.81
CA GLY A 102 -6.10 12.23 1.14
C GLY A 102 -4.89 11.29 1.23
N SER A 103 -4.57 10.80 2.41
CA SER A 103 -3.56 9.77 2.63
C SER A 103 -4.21 8.39 2.64
N VAL A 104 -3.87 7.56 1.66
CA VAL A 104 -4.17 6.13 1.65
C VAL A 104 -3.05 5.40 2.36
N SER A 105 -3.41 4.62 3.36
CA SER A 105 -2.47 3.76 4.07
C SER A 105 -3.01 2.34 4.20
N GLY A 106 -2.09 1.41 4.38
CA GLY A 106 -2.41 0.03 4.69
C GLY A 106 -1.15 -0.74 5.08
N TYR A 107 -1.33 -2.04 5.24
CA TYR A 107 -0.23 -2.95 5.49
C TYR A 107 -0.39 -4.25 4.70
N ILE A 108 0.72 -4.95 4.53
CA ILE A 108 0.79 -6.31 4.01
C ILE A 108 1.33 -7.16 5.14
N ASP A 109 0.62 -8.23 5.46
CA ASP A 109 0.97 -9.18 6.51
C ASP A 109 0.98 -10.61 5.98
N THR A 110 1.57 -11.50 6.78
CA THR A 110 1.46 -12.96 6.65
C THR A 110 0.37 -13.49 7.59
N PRO A 111 -0.30 -14.61 7.28
CA PRO A 111 -1.34 -15.18 8.13
C PRO A 111 -0.80 -15.54 9.51
N ASP A 112 -1.68 -15.46 10.51
CA ASP A 112 -1.35 -15.88 11.87
C ASP A 112 -0.97 -17.37 11.88
N PRO A 113 0.10 -17.74 12.60
CA PRO A 113 0.54 -19.12 12.66
C PRO A 113 -0.53 -20.01 13.33
N PRO A 114 -0.75 -21.24 12.83
CA PRO A 114 -1.80 -22.12 13.33
C PRO A 114 -1.53 -22.66 14.75
N THR A 115 -0.31 -22.51 15.28
CA THR A 115 0.11 -23.01 16.59
C THR A 115 0.51 -21.88 17.53
N ILE A 116 0.17 -22.04 18.81
CA ILE A 116 0.46 -21.09 19.91
C ILE A 116 1.98 -20.79 20.02
N ILE A 117 2.81 -21.77 19.69
CA ILE A 117 4.25 -21.60 19.53
C ILE A 117 4.57 -21.82 18.05
N SER A 118 5.02 -20.77 17.38
CA SER A 118 5.51 -20.83 16.00
C SER A 118 6.86 -20.13 15.93
N TYR A 119 7.79 -20.74 15.18
CA TYR A 119 9.11 -20.18 14.91
C TYR A 119 9.15 -19.39 13.60
N LEU A 120 8.03 -19.32 12.86
CA LEU A 120 7.96 -18.49 11.66
C LEU A 120 7.92 -17.01 12.06
N PRO A 121 8.80 -16.17 11.49
CA PRO A 121 8.75 -14.73 11.73
C PRO A 121 7.48 -14.16 11.08
N GLY A 122 6.80 -13.21 11.72
CA GLY A 122 5.71 -12.46 11.07
C GLY A 122 6.30 -11.38 10.16
N LEU A 123 5.90 -11.36 8.89
CA LEU A 123 6.27 -10.26 7.98
C LEU A 123 5.17 -9.21 8.01
N LEU A 124 5.55 -7.95 8.20
CA LEU A 124 4.62 -6.81 8.21
C LEU A 124 5.24 -5.62 7.47
N TYR A 125 4.68 -5.30 6.31
CA TYR A 125 5.08 -4.14 5.52
C TYR A 125 4.00 -3.07 5.57
N LYS A 126 4.36 -1.83 5.87
CA LYS A 126 3.43 -0.70 5.90
C LYS A 126 3.68 0.22 4.71
N PHE A 127 2.61 0.78 4.15
CA PHE A 127 2.71 1.75 3.07
C PHE A 127 1.78 2.93 3.32
N SER A 128 2.17 4.10 2.80
CA SER A 128 1.34 5.30 2.81
C SER A 128 1.59 6.15 1.55
N CYS A 129 0.51 6.41 0.81
CA CYS A 129 0.47 7.26 -0.38
C CYS A 129 -0.42 8.47 -0.11
N SER A 130 0.07 9.67 -0.38
CA SER A 130 -0.72 10.90 -0.20
C SER A 130 -1.02 11.61 -1.50
N TYR A 131 -2.28 11.98 -1.66
CA TYR A 131 -2.85 12.59 -2.85
C TYR A 131 -3.54 13.91 -2.50
N PRO A 132 -3.41 14.97 -3.31
CA PRO A 132 -4.25 16.15 -3.13
C PRO A 132 -5.71 15.77 -3.37
N LEU A 133 -6.61 16.22 -2.49
CA LEU A 133 -8.03 15.83 -2.56
C LEU A 133 -8.71 16.25 -3.86
N GLU A 134 -8.23 17.29 -4.54
CA GLU A 134 -8.73 17.69 -5.86
C GLU A 134 -8.72 16.51 -6.87
N TYR A 135 -7.77 15.58 -6.75
CA TYR A 135 -7.69 14.38 -7.59
C TYR A 135 -8.62 13.25 -7.16
N LEU A 136 -9.02 13.22 -5.88
CA LEU A 136 -9.98 12.24 -5.38
C LEU A 136 -11.43 12.71 -5.59
N VAL A 137 -11.65 14.02 -5.58
CA VAL A 137 -12.98 14.62 -5.68
C VAL A 137 -13.60 14.44 -7.06
N ASN A 138 -12.81 14.42 -8.14
CA ASN A 138 -13.32 14.13 -9.49
C ASN A 138 -13.86 12.67 -9.64
N ASN A 139 -13.63 11.81 -8.65
CA ASN A 139 -14.12 10.44 -8.61
C ASN A 139 -15.06 10.18 -7.40
N THR A 140 -15.59 11.22 -6.75
CA THR A 140 -16.45 11.13 -5.54
C THR A 140 -17.80 10.42 -5.71
N GLN A 141 -18.05 9.73 -6.84
CA GLN A 141 -19.11 8.72 -6.90
C GLN A 141 -18.73 7.39 -6.21
N LEU A 142 -17.53 7.29 -5.62
CA LEU A 142 -16.96 6.03 -5.11
C LEU A 142 -17.02 5.84 -3.59
N ALA A 143 -17.84 6.64 -2.89
CA ALA A 143 -18.21 6.39 -1.50
C ALA A 143 -19.74 6.49 -1.36
N SER A 144 -20.43 5.44 -1.81
CA SER A 144 -21.85 5.20 -1.60
C SER A 144 -22.04 3.73 -1.26
#